data_AF-A0A7X9BAI7-F1
#
_entry.id   AF-A0A7X9BAI7-F1
#
_cell.length_a   1.000
_cell.length_b   1.000
_cell.length_c   1.000
_cell.angle_alpha   90.00
_cell.angle_beta   90.00
_cell.angle_gamma   90.00
#
_symmetry.space_group_name_H-M   'P 1'
#
loop_
_entity.id
_entity.type
_entity.pdbx_description
1 polymer ?
#
loop_
_entity_poly.entity_id
_entity_poly.type
_entity_poly.pdbx_seq_one_letter_code
_entity_poly.pdbx_strand_id
1 'polypeptide(L)' 'VSVDLTGKANGRGAYICPNIKCFEEAYKNKKFNRALETDITEEIYTKLKEVIDK' A
#
# COMPACT_ATOMS: atom_id res chain seq x y z
N VAL A 1 3.33 -5.87 -7.67
CA VAL A 1 2.79 -5.54 -6.33
C VAL A 1 1.28 -5.45 -6.43
N SER A 2 0.55 -5.88 -5.41
CA SER A 2 -0.92 -5.88 -5.39
C SER A 2 -1.45 -5.62 -3.98
N VAL A 3 -2.68 -5.13 -3.88
CA VAL A 3 -3.39 -5.00 -2.60
C VAL A 3 -3.99 -6.35 -2.23
N ASP A 4 -3.69 -6.85 -1.03
CA ASP A 4 -4.21 -8.12 -0.52
C ASP A 4 -5.03 -7.88 0.76
N LEU A 5 -6.34 -8.13 0.69
CA LEU A 5 -7.25 -8.03 1.82
C LEU A 5 -7.34 -9.34 2.62
N THR A 6 -6.80 -10.44 2.08
CA THR A 6 -6.85 -11.76 2.71
C THR A 6 -5.68 -12.00 3.65
N GLY A 7 -4.56 -11.29 3.45
CA GLY A 7 -3.30 -11.48 4.17
C GLY A 7 -2.60 -12.81 3.85
N LYS A 8 -2.93 -13.43 2.70
CA LYS A 8 -2.44 -14.76 2.30
C LYS A 8 -1.63 -14.72 1.00
N ALA A 9 -1.45 -13.56 0.39
CA ALA A 9 -0.61 -13.42 -0.79
C ALA A 9 0.84 -13.81 -0.46
N ASN A 10 1.43 -14.64 -1.32
CA ASN A 10 2.82 -15.08 -1.15
C ASN A 10 3.80 -13.94 -1.48
N GLY A 11 4.91 -13.89 -0.76
CA GLY A 11 6.02 -12.97 -1.00
C GLY A 11 6.20 -11.93 0.10
N ARG A 12 6.88 -10.83 -0.23
CA ARG A 12 7.15 -9.74 0.70
C ARG A 12 5.92 -8.85 0.82
N GLY A 13 5.43 -8.67 2.05
CA GLY A 13 4.25 -7.87 2.36
C GLY A 13 4.59 -6.60 3.14
N ALA A 14 3.69 -5.62 3.07
CA ALA A 14 3.70 -4.42 3.88
C ALA A 14 2.27 -4.09 4.31
N TYR A 15 2.10 -3.66 5.55
CA TYR A 15 0.80 -3.32 6.13
C TYR A 15 0.69 -1.82 6.35
N ILE A 16 -0.55 -1.33 6.35
CA ILE A 16 -0.86 0.06 6.64
C ILE A 16 -2.12 0.14 7.51
N CYS A 17 -2.20 1.18 8.34
CA CYS A 17 -3.41 1.51 9.08
C CYS A 17 -4.57 1.81 8.12
N PRO A 18 -5.81 1.43 8.45
CA PRO A 18 -7.01 1.75 7.66
C PRO A 18 -7.45 3.20 7.93
N ASN A 19 -6.59 4.17 7.63
CA ASN A 19 -6.97 5.57 7.63
C ASN A 19 -6.20 6.37 6.57
N ILE A 20 -6.84 7.43 6.08
CA ILE A 20 -6.30 8.21 4.97
C ILE A 20 -4.99 8.96 5.31
N LYS A 21 -4.83 9.42 6.55
CA LYS A 21 -3.62 10.13 7.00
C LYS A 21 -2.38 9.23 6.92
N CYS A 22 -2.52 7.97 7.34
CA CYS A 22 -1.47 6.96 7.21
C CYS A 22 -1.09 6.73 5.75
N PHE A 23 -2.09 6.63 4.87
CA PHE A 23 -1.87 6.45 3.44
C PHE A 23 -1.09 7.63 2.85
N GLU A 24 -1.51 8.86 3.11
CA GLU A 24 -0.86 10.06 2.59
C GLU A 24 0.60 10.16 3.06
N GLU A 25 0.88 9.89 4.33
CA GLU A 25 2.25 9.86 4.84
C GLU A 25 3.09 8.76 4.20
N ALA A 26 2.51 7.57 4.00
CA ALA A 26 3.20 6.44 3.39
C ALA A 26 3.51 6.69 1.91
N TYR A 27 2.56 7.28 1.18
CA TYR A 27 2.70 7.68 -0.22
C TYR A 27 3.77 8.76 -0.38
N LYS A 28 3.66 9.88 0.35
CA LYS A 28 4.61 11.00 0.29
C LYS A 28 6.04 10.56 0.60
N ASN A 29 6.20 9.69 1.58
CA ASN A 29 7.51 9.21 1.99
C ASN A 29 7.99 7.99 1.18
N LYS A 30 7.24 7.50 0.17
CA LYS A 30 7.56 6.26 -0.58
C LYS A 30 7.83 5.06 0.34
N LYS A 31 7.08 4.94 1.44
CA LYS A 31 7.30 3.88 2.46
C LYS A 31 7.14 2.49 1.85
N PHE A 32 6.16 2.30 0.96
CA PHE A 32 5.92 1.00 0.34
C PHE A 32 7.00 0.60 -0.65
N ASN A 33 7.57 1.54 -1.43
CA ASN A 33 8.69 1.23 -2.32
C ASN A 33 9.88 0.68 -1.52
N ARG A 34 10.20 1.30 -0.39
CA ARG A 34 11.28 0.82 0.51
C ARG A 34 10.92 -0.49 1.17
N ALA A 35 9.68 -0.63 1.66
CA ALA A 35 9.23 -1.83 2.35
C ALA A 35 9.16 -3.04 1.43
N LEU A 36 8.84 -2.87 0.15
CA LEU A 36 8.72 -3.94 -0.84
C LEU A 36 9.93 -4.05 -1.78
N GLU A 37 10.92 -3.16 -1.66
CA GLU A 37 12.12 -3.09 -2.50
C GLU A 37 11.83 -3.04 -4.01
N THR A 38 10.77 -2.33 -4.37
CA THR A 38 10.36 -2.20 -5.77
C THR A 38 9.56 -0.92 -5.97
N ASP A 39 9.54 -0.40 -7.20
CA ASP A 39 8.71 0.74 -7.52
C ASP A 39 7.23 0.36 -7.62
N ILE A 40 6.40 1.15 -6.95
CA ILE A 40 4.95 0.97 -6.95
C ILE A 40 4.33 2.00 -7.88
N THR A 41 3.46 1.51 -8.77
CA THR A 41 2.75 2.33 -9.74
C THR A 41 1.61 3.11 -9.09
N GLU A 42 1.25 4.25 -9.68
CA GLU A 42 0.11 5.08 -9.24
C GLU A 42 -1.22 4.31 -9.24
N GLU A 43 -1.39 3.34 -10.15
CA GLU A 43 -2.58 2.49 -10.20
C GLU A 43 -2.74 1.66 -8.90
N ILE A 44 -1.63 1.14 -8.35
CA ILE A 44 -1.67 0.37 -7.11
C ILE A 44 -1.96 1.27 -5.92
N TYR A 45 -1.37 2.48 -5.90
CA TYR A 45 -1.67 3.47 -4.88
C TYR A 45 -3.14 3.90 -4.90
N THR A 46 -3.70 4.08 -6.09
CA THR A 46 -5.13 4.42 -6.27
C THR A 46 -6.02 3.31 -5.72
N LYS A 47 -5.77 2.04 -6.09
CA LYS A 47 -6.52 0.88 -5.57
C LYS A 47 -6.42 0.76 -4.05
N LEU A 48 -5.24 1.01 -3.48
CA LEU A 48 -5.06 0.97 -2.02
C LEU A 48 -5.84 2.10 -1.34
N LYS A 49 -5.87 3.30 -1.91
CA LYS A 49 -6.64 4.42 -1.39
C LYS A 49 -8.14 4.14 -1.40
N GLU A 50 -8.67 3.56 -2.48
CA GLU A 50 -10.09 3.18 -2.59
C GLU A 50 -10.51 2.15 -1.53
N VAL A 51 -9.60 1.28 -1.11
CA VAL A 51 -9.85 0.32 -0.03
C VAL A 51 -9.87 1.02 1.34
N ILE A 52 -9.02 2.02 1.56
CA ILE A 52 -8.90 2.72 2.85
C ILE A 52 -10.04 3.74 3.05
N ASP A 53 -10.57 4.31 1.97
CA ASP A 53 -11.64 5.33 2.00
C ASP A 53 -13.05 4.73 1.96
N LYS A 54 -13.18 3.40 2.03
CA LYS A 54 -14.45 2.67 2.18
C LYS A 54 -14.73 2.34 3.65
#